data_AF-A0A933UUS0-F1
#
_entry.id   AF-A0A933UUS0-F1
#
_cell.length_a   1.000
_cell.length_b   1.000
_cell.length_c   1.000
_cell.angle_alpha   90.00
_cell.angle_beta   90.00
_cell.angle_gamma   90.00
#
_symmetry.space_group_name_H-M   'P 1'
#
loop_
_entity.id
_entity.type
_entity.pdbx_description
1 polymer ?
#
loop_
_entity_poly.entity_id
_entity_poly.type
_entity_poly.pdbx_seq_one_letter_code
_entity_poly.pdbx_strand_id
1 'polypeptide(L)'
;MRSSNHKFSRGILWGVALALALGACAEPSPFVDSVNRPLDVQKKKPTYTAVDVCFTDRHSLEEVTELANEECAKGDKKAVYLGYQSWQCRLTVPHRARFYCLKEGEQVPTRNYSDAHLAPQGPQSLNGLDGD
;
A
#
# COMPACT_ATOMS: atom_id res chain seq x y z
N MET A 1 -54.70 11.79 -30.66
CA MET A 1 -53.75 10.64 -30.71
C MET A 1 -52.34 11.16 -30.46
N ARG A 2 -51.57 10.40 -29.66
CA ARG A 2 -50.34 10.76 -28.93
C ARG A 2 -49.24 11.42 -29.78
N SER A 3 -48.76 12.57 -29.31
CA SER A 3 -47.54 13.23 -29.78
C SER A 3 -46.40 13.04 -28.77
N SER A 4 -45.24 12.64 -29.32
CA SER A 4 -43.86 12.85 -28.86
C SER A 4 -43.50 12.71 -27.37
N ASN A 5 -42.76 11.65 -27.03
CA ASN A 5 -41.92 11.59 -25.82
C ASN A 5 -40.60 10.79 -26.03
N HIS A 6 -39.94 10.93 -27.18
CA HIS A 6 -38.67 10.23 -27.45
C HIS A 6 -37.39 11.00 -27.05
N LYS A 7 -37.49 12.27 -26.64
CA LYS A 7 -36.30 13.10 -26.32
C LYS A 7 -35.72 12.82 -24.92
N PHE A 8 -36.53 12.34 -23.96
CA PHE A 8 -36.09 12.11 -22.58
C PHE A 8 -35.22 10.84 -22.39
N SER A 9 -35.38 9.83 -23.26
CA SER A 9 -34.68 8.54 -23.12
C SER A 9 -33.19 8.60 -23.47
N ARG A 10 -32.77 9.49 -24.39
CA ARG A 10 -31.37 9.60 -24.82
C ARG A 10 -30.44 10.23 -23.77
N GLY A 11 -30.96 11.14 -22.94
CA GLY A 11 -30.16 11.79 -21.88
C GLY A 11 -29.84 10.87 -20.71
N ILE A 12 -30.78 9.98 -20.34
CA ILE A 12 -30.61 9.05 -19.22
C ILE A 12 -29.56 7.98 -19.57
N LEU A 13 -29.57 7.45 -20.80
CA LEU A 13 -28.57 6.49 -21.25
C LEU A 13 -27.14 7.06 -21.26
N TRP A 14 -26.99 8.35 -21.61
CA TRP A 14 -25.69 9.03 -21.56
C TRP A 14 -25.21 9.28 -20.12
N GLY A 15 -26.12 9.65 -19.22
CA GLY A 15 -25.80 9.82 -17.79
C GLY A 15 -25.36 8.52 -17.11
N VAL A 16 -26.02 7.40 -17.41
CA VAL A 16 -25.67 6.08 -16.87
C VAL A 16 -24.33 5.60 -17.42
N ALA A 17 -24.04 5.81 -18.72
CA ALA A 17 -22.75 5.46 -19.31
C ALA A 17 -21.58 6.26 -18.69
N LEU A 18 -21.78 7.55 -18.39
CA LEU A 18 -20.77 8.38 -17.75
C LEU A 18 -20.51 7.97 -16.29
N ALA A 19 -21.57 7.60 -15.55
CA ALA A 19 -21.44 7.10 -14.19
C ALA A 19 -20.72 5.74 -14.12
N LEU A 20 -20.97 4.84 -15.07
CA LEU A 20 -20.26 3.56 -15.18
C LEU A 20 -18.80 3.74 -15.61
N ALA A 21 -18.50 4.73 -16.47
CA ALA A 21 -17.12 5.06 -16.87
C ALA A 21 -16.28 5.63 -15.69
N LEU A 22 -16.92 6.31 -14.74
CA LEU A 22 -16.27 6.79 -13.51
C LEU A 22 -16.15 5.69 -12.44
N GLY A 23 -16.92 4.60 -12.54
CA GLY A 23 -16.90 3.47 -11.61
C GLY A 23 -15.76 2.47 -11.86
N ALA A 24 -15.13 2.51 -13.04
CA ALA A 24 -13.89 1.80 -13.34
C ALA A 24 -12.65 2.51 -12.74
N CYS A 25 -12.83 3.21 -11.61
CA CYS A 25 -11.75 3.79 -10.84
C CYS A 25 -10.81 2.66 -10.40
N ALA A 26 -9.62 2.67 -11.00
CA ALA A 26 -8.52 1.75 -10.78
C ALA A 26 -8.42 1.29 -9.33
N GLU A 27 -8.38 -0.03 -9.13
CA GLU A 27 -8.02 -0.59 -7.84
C GLU A 27 -6.64 -0.04 -7.47
N PRO A 28 -6.52 0.60 -6.30
CA PRO A 28 -5.30 1.29 -5.94
C PRO A 28 -4.24 0.26 -5.56
N SER A 29 -3.21 0.14 -6.40
CA SER A 29 -2.08 -0.77 -6.21
C SER A 29 -1.26 -0.37 -4.97
N PRO A 30 -0.56 -1.32 -4.33
CA PRO A 30 0.30 -0.99 -3.21
C PRO A 30 1.49 -0.16 -3.73
N PHE A 31 2.03 0.73 -2.88
CA PHE A 31 3.17 1.56 -3.27
C PHE A 31 4.11 1.83 -2.10
N VAL A 32 5.38 2.05 -2.41
CA VAL A 32 6.39 2.47 -1.42
C VAL A 32 6.20 3.94 -1.09
N ASP A 33 5.96 4.24 0.19
CA ASP A 33 5.86 5.61 0.68
C ASP A 33 7.26 6.24 0.77
N SER A 34 7.45 7.35 0.08
CA SER A 34 8.75 8.00 -0.09
C SER A 34 9.12 8.96 1.04
N VAL A 35 8.23 9.15 2.03
CA VAL A 35 8.40 10.12 3.13
C VAL A 35 9.67 9.84 3.96
N ASN A 36 10.15 8.60 4.01
CA ASN A 36 11.36 8.20 4.73
C ASN A 36 12.63 8.09 3.86
N ARG A 37 12.63 8.59 2.62
CA ARG A 37 13.85 8.60 1.80
C ARG A 37 14.78 9.71 2.31
N PRO A 38 15.98 9.39 2.86
CA PRO A 38 16.98 10.42 3.06
C PRO A 38 17.34 11.01 1.69
N LEU A 39 16.99 12.28 1.48
CA LEU A 39 17.39 13.09 0.32
C LEU A 39 18.90 13.40 0.40
N ASP A 40 19.74 12.38 0.51
CA ASP A 40 21.18 12.55 0.50
C ASP A 40 21.62 12.59 -0.98
N VAL A 41 21.42 13.75 -1.60
CA VAL A 41 21.67 14.04 -3.03
C VAL A 41 23.12 13.73 -3.45
N GLN A 42 24.03 13.55 -2.49
CA GLN A 42 25.45 13.28 -2.73
C GLN A 42 25.80 11.79 -2.78
N LYS A 43 24.89 10.88 -2.42
CA LYS A 43 25.18 9.43 -2.45
C LYS A 43 24.69 8.78 -3.74
N LYS A 44 25.62 8.09 -4.42
CA LYS A 44 25.39 7.36 -5.67
C LYS A 44 24.42 6.16 -5.54
N LYS A 45 24.14 5.73 -4.30
CA LYS A 45 23.17 4.67 -3.97
C LYS A 45 22.29 5.10 -2.80
N PRO A 46 20.96 4.84 -2.86
CA PRO A 46 20.09 5.15 -1.74
C PRO A 46 20.45 4.29 -0.53
N THR A 47 20.66 4.93 0.61
CA THR A 47 21.00 4.27 1.88
C THR A 47 19.73 4.02 2.69
N TYR A 48 18.75 3.32 2.11
CA TYR A 48 17.51 3.03 2.82
C TYR A 48 17.82 2.10 4.01
N THR A 49 17.49 2.55 5.22
CA THR A 49 17.51 1.72 6.42
C THR A 49 16.15 1.05 6.61
N ALA A 50 15.07 1.71 6.21
CA ALA A 50 13.71 1.20 6.26
C ALA A 50 12.90 1.65 5.04
N VAL A 51 11.85 0.91 4.73
CA VAL A 51 10.84 1.23 3.71
C VAL A 51 9.45 1.04 4.30
N ASP A 52 8.55 1.95 3.96
CA ASP A 52 7.14 1.89 4.31
C ASP A 52 6.35 1.59 3.02
N VAL A 53 5.41 0.65 3.07
CA VAL A 53 4.55 0.26 1.94
C VAL A 53 3.10 0.53 2.31
N CYS A 54 2.42 1.37 1.53
CA CYS A 54 0.99 1.61 1.65
C CYS A 54 0.21 0.56 0.85
N PHE A 55 -0.85 -0.01 1.44
CA PHE A 55 -1.65 -1.07 0.82
C PHE A 55 -3.12 -1.04 1.29
N THR A 56 -3.96 -1.89 0.69
CA THR A 56 -5.36 -2.15 1.07
C THR A 56 -5.51 -3.57 1.59
N ASP A 57 -6.63 -3.89 2.25
CA ASP A 57 -6.95 -5.26 2.70
C ASP A 57 -7.01 -6.31 1.58
N ARG A 58 -7.04 -5.89 0.31
CA ARG A 58 -7.02 -6.80 -0.85
C ARG A 58 -5.62 -7.35 -1.17
N HIS A 59 -4.58 -6.73 -0.62
CA HIS A 59 -3.20 -7.15 -0.89
C HIS A 59 -2.71 -8.09 0.21
N SER A 60 -2.08 -9.17 -0.22
CA SER A 60 -1.41 -10.13 0.66
C SER A 60 -0.12 -9.55 1.23
N LEU A 61 0.32 -10.11 2.37
CA LEU A 61 1.63 -9.77 2.92
C LEU A 61 2.78 -10.13 1.96
N GLU A 62 2.61 -11.15 1.12
CA GLU A 62 3.60 -11.57 0.12
C GLU A 62 3.81 -10.47 -0.93
N GLU A 63 2.74 -9.95 -1.54
CA GLU A 63 2.81 -8.86 -2.52
C GLU A 63 3.45 -7.59 -1.92
N VAL A 64 3.06 -7.25 -0.69
CA VAL A 64 3.61 -6.08 0.02
C VAL A 64 5.10 -6.28 0.34
N THR A 65 5.51 -7.51 0.69
CA THR A 65 6.89 -7.87 1.00
C THR A 65 7.76 -7.93 -0.26
N GLU A 66 7.22 -8.41 -1.38
CA GLU A 66 7.89 -8.39 -2.68
C GLU A 66 8.24 -6.96 -3.07
N LEU A 67 7.28 -6.04 -3.01
CA LEU A 67 7.50 -4.63 -3.28
C LEU A 67 8.54 -4.00 -2.34
N ALA A 68 8.53 -4.36 -1.05
CA ALA A 68 9.55 -3.92 -0.11
C ALA A 68 10.95 -4.47 -0.45
N ASN A 69 11.04 -5.74 -0.88
CA ASN A 69 12.29 -6.36 -1.31
C ASN A 69 12.86 -5.69 -2.56
N GLU A 70 12.02 -5.37 -3.55
CA GLU A 70 12.43 -4.63 -4.74
C GLU A 70 13.05 -3.27 -4.38
N GLU A 71 12.45 -2.56 -3.42
CA GLU A 71 12.98 -1.27 -2.98
C GLU A 71 14.28 -1.43 -2.17
N CYS A 72 14.35 -2.37 -1.23
CA CYS A 72 15.56 -2.64 -0.46
C CYS A 72 16.71 -3.14 -1.34
N ALA A 73 16.41 -3.90 -2.41
CA ALA A 73 17.40 -4.43 -3.35
C ALA A 73 18.16 -3.33 -4.10
N LYS A 74 17.57 -2.13 -4.25
CA LYS A 74 18.28 -0.94 -4.80
C LYS A 74 19.51 -0.55 -3.97
N GLY A 75 19.55 -0.96 -2.71
CA GLY A 75 20.66 -0.76 -1.77
C GLY A 75 21.43 -2.04 -1.42
N ASP A 76 21.31 -3.13 -2.20
CA ASP A 76 21.93 -4.44 -1.95
C ASP A 76 21.53 -5.03 -0.58
N LYS A 77 20.25 -4.92 -0.22
CA LYS A 77 19.66 -5.33 1.07
C LYS A 77 18.38 -6.15 0.88
N LYS A 78 17.96 -6.86 1.92
CA LYS A 78 16.67 -7.58 2.00
C LYS A 78 15.70 -6.87 2.94
N ALA A 79 14.41 -6.96 2.64
CA ALA A 79 13.37 -6.43 3.51
C ALA A 79 13.06 -7.39 4.66
N VAL A 80 12.93 -6.85 5.87
CA VAL A 80 12.51 -7.58 7.08
C VAL A 80 11.27 -6.91 7.61
N TYR A 81 10.15 -7.63 7.60
CA TYR A 81 8.85 -7.14 8.05
C TYR A 81 8.85 -6.83 9.55
N LEU A 82 8.36 -5.65 9.92
CA LEU A 82 8.23 -5.24 11.32
C LEU A 82 6.78 -5.27 11.82
N GLY A 83 5.82 -5.16 10.92
CA GLY A 83 4.41 -5.00 11.26
C GLY A 83 3.73 -4.01 10.32
N TYR A 84 2.45 -3.77 10.58
CA TYR A 84 1.67 -2.76 9.88
C TYR A 84 0.78 -1.97 10.83
N GLN A 85 0.30 -0.84 10.34
CA GLN A 85 -0.64 0.04 11.02
C GLN A 85 -1.76 0.41 10.05
N SER A 86 -3.00 0.35 10.52
CA SER A 86 -4.15 0.76 9.71
C SER A 86 -4.32 2.28 9.68
N TRP A 87 -4.88 2.78 8.59
CA TRP A 87 -5.23 4.19 8.40
C TRP A 87 -4.07 5.18 8.58
N GLN A 88 -2.86 4.75 8.21
CA GLN A 88 -1.65 5.61 8.24
C GLN A 88 -1.29 6.20 6.87
N CYS A 89 -1.91 5.71 5.81
CA CYS A 89 -1.71 6.14 4.43
C CYS A 89 -2.97 6.84 3.88
N ARG A 90 -3.01 7.10 2.57
CA ARG A 90 -4.13 7.80 1.91
C ARG A 90 -5.40 6.94 1.93
N LEU A 91 -6.58 7.57 1.80
CA LEU A 91 -7.89 6.89 1.85
C LEU A 91 -8.02 5.68 0.90
N THR A 92 -7.33 5.69 -0.23
CA THR A 92 -7.37 4.61 -1.22
C THR A 92 -6.48 3.42 -0.87
N VAL A 93 -5.45 3.60 -0.04
CA VAL A 93 -4.51 2.56 0.43
C VAL A 93 -4.24 2.81 1.91
N PRO A 94 -5.20 2.53 2.79
CA PRO A 94 -5.19 3.09 4.14
C PRO A 94 -4.09 2.49 5.04
N HIS A 95 -3.63 1.27 4.75
CA HIS A 95 -2.73 0.53 5.64
C HIS A 95 -1.26 0.80 5.28
N ARG A 96 -0.39 0.85 6.30
CA ARG A 96 1.05 1.02 6.14
C ARG A 96 1.78 -0.16 6.75
N ALA A 97 2.48 -0.94 5.94
CA ALA A 97 3.43 -1.95 6.38
C ALA A 97 4.83 -1.34 6.46
N ARG A 98 5.61 -1.70 7.47
CA ARG A 98 6.98 -1.21 7.67
C ARG A 98 7.99 -2.35 7.59
N PHE A 99 9.10 -2.10 6.91
CA PHE A 99 10.19 -3.03 6.74
C PHE A 99 11.53 -2.38 7.04
N TYR A 100 12.47 -3.10 7.67
CA TYR A 100 13.88 -2.73 7.65
C TYR A 100 14.56 -3.29 6.41
N CYS A 101 15.47 -2.51 5.81
CA CYS A 101 16.38 -2.98 4.77
C CYS A 101 17.72 -3.33 5.40
N LEU A 102 18.01 -4.62 5.51
CA LEU A 102 19.20 -5.15 6.18
C LEU A 102 20.11 -5.88 5.19
N LYS A 103 21.43 -5.79 5.41
CA LYS A 103 22.39 -6.66 4.73
C LYS A 103 22.42 -8.04 5.39
N GLU A 104 23.00 -9.01 4.69
CA GLU A 104 23.25 -10.32 5.28
C GLU A 104 24.14 -10.18 6.54
N GLY A 105 23.69 -10.78 7.65
CA GLY A 105 24.35 -10.67 8.96
C GLY A 105 24.05 -9.40 9.75
N GLU A 106 23.32 -8.43 9.19
CA GLU A 106 22.85 -7.24 9.92
C GLU A 106 21.60 -7.60 10.73
N GLN A 107 21.56 -7.19 12.00
CA GLN A 107 20.42 -7.44 12.89
C GLN A 107 19.50 -6.22 12.96
N VAL A 108 18.21 -6.46 13.20
CA VAL A 108 17.24 -5.41 13.49
C VAL A 108 17.74 -4.62 14.72
N PRO A 109 17.92 -3.29 14.64
CA PRO A 109 18.41 -2.51 15.76
C PRO A 109 17.40 -2.58 16.92
N THR A 110 17.79 -3.22 18.02
CA THR A 110 16.98 -3.43 19.22
C THR A 110 16.87 -2.18 20.13
N ARG A 111 17.21 -0.98 19.61
CA ARG A 111 17.29 0.25 20.42
C ARG A 111 15.89 0.65 20.91
N ASN A 112 15.57 0.24 22.15
CA ASN A 112 14.40 0.62 22.92
C ASN A 112 13.07 0.40 22.19
N TYR A 113 12.59 -0.84 22.32
CA TYR A 113 11.20 -1.28 22.15
C TYR A 113 10.26 -0.55 23.16
N SER A 114 10.25 0.79 23.15
CA SER A 114 9.29 1.64 23.84
C SER A 114 8.39 2.40 22.85
N ASP A 115 8.65 2.28 21.55
CA ASP A 115 7.65 2.53 20.51
C ASP A 115 6.64 1.36 20.47
N ALA A 116 5.94 1.18 21.59
CA ALA A 116 4.90 0.16 21.79
C ALA A 116 3.69 0.29 20.85
N HIS A 117 3.72 1.19 19.87
CA HIS A 117 2.70 1.37 18.84
C HIS A 117 2.99 0.57 17.55
N LEU A 118 4.15 -0.08 17.47
CA LEU A 118 4.55 -1.00 16.39
C LEU A 118 4.81 -2.42 16.92
N ALA A 119 4.33 -2.74 18.12
CA ALA A 119 4.37 -4.11 18.61
C ALA A 119 3.85 -5.02 17.49
N PRO A 120 4.61 -6.04 17.05
CA PRO A 120 4.12 -7.00 16.09
C PRO A 120 2.83 -7.53 16.67
N GLN A 121 1.70 -7.18 16.06
CA GLN A 121 0.49 -7.90 16.32
C GLN A 121 0.81 -9.30 15.80
N GLY A 122 1.18 -10.19 16.74
CA GLY A 122 1.62 -11.54 16.45
C GLY A 122 0.68 -12.18 15.45
N PRO A 123 1.17 -13.08 14.58
CA PRO A 123 0.63 -13.39 13.26
C PRO A 123 -0.90 -13.29 13.25
N GLN A 124 -1.40 -12.07 12.97
CA GLN A 124 -2.81 -11.87 12.73
C GLN A 124 -2.98 -12.48 11.36
N SER A 125 -3.31 -13.77 11.42
CA SER A 125 -3.78 -14.55 10.31
C SER A 125 -4.74 -13.67 9.53
N LEU A 126 -4.31 -13.19 8.37
CA LEU A 126 -5.17 -12.51 7.38
C LEU A 126 -6.27 -13.46 6.85
N ASN A 127 -6.46 -14.64 7.46
CA ASN A 127 -7.48 -15.63 7.16
C ASN A 127 -8.85 -15.28 7.76
N GLY A 128 -9.09 -14.03 8.18
CA GLY A 128 -10.37 -13.56 8.68
C GLY A 128 -11.31 -12.98 7.61
N LEU A 129 -11.00 -13.12 6.31
CA LEU A 129 -11.78 -12.55 5.20
C LEU A 129 -12.38 -13.60 4.25
N ASP A 130 -12.38 -14.87 4.65
CA ASP A 130 -13.21 -15.92 4.05
C ASP A 130 -14.40 -16.19 4.98
N GLY A 131 -15.54 -15.52 4.77
CA GLY A 131 -16.74 -15.77 5.56
C GLY A 131 -17.93 -14.87 5.21
N ASP A 132 -18.81 -15.42 4.36
CA ASP A 132 -20.19 -15.04 3.97
C ASP A 132 -20.42 -13.78 3.11
#